data_AF-A0A1S9V718-F1
#
_entry.id   AF-A0A1S9V718-F1
#
_cell.length_a   1.000
_cell.length_b   1.000
_cell.length_c   1.000
_cell.angle_alpha   90.00
_cell.angle_beta   90.00
_cell.angle_gamma   90.00
#
_symmetry.space_group_name_H-M   'P 1'
#
loop_
_entity.id
_entity.type
_entity.pdbx_description
1 polymer ?
#
loop_
_entity_poly.entity_id
_entity_poly.type
_entity_poly.pdbx_seq_one_letter_code
_entity_poly.pdbx_strand_id
1 'polypeptide(L)'
;MSAKFSVDSSQFEAYQRNIERLPNVAEKIINEELKKKISPIMQKSILGLIPISDRKKPHAKLSKSIQGTLKENLTLTLKPKAKYAYLVFPDLAVGNSKKNSPELFMEHGVDRETNKSVEELNRALIEEINKTLGGN
;
A
#
# COMPACT_ATOMS: atom_id res chain seq x y z
N MET A 1 18.37 -9.59 -14.89
CA MET A 1 18.08 -8.37 -14.11
C MET A 1 17.60 -8.82 -12.73
N SER A 2 18.25 -8.38 -11.66
CA SER A 2 17.83 -8.70 -10.28
C SER A 2 17.55 -7.40 -9.53
N ALA A 3 16.32 -7.20 -9.08
CA ALA A 3 16.01 -6.20 -8.08
C ALA A 3 16.28 -6.81 -6.71
N LYS A 4 17.10 -6.17 -5.88
CA LYS A 4 17.37 -6.60 -4.51
C LYS A 4 16.48 -5.78 -3.59
N PHE A 5 15.38 -6.38 -3.14
CA PHE A 5 14.59 -5.84 -2.05
C PHE A 5 15.19 -6.36 -0.74
N SER A 6 15.69 -5.46 0.10
CA SER A 6 16.15 -5.78 1.44
C SER A 6 15.31 -5.01 2.44
N VAL A 7 14.69 -5.75 3.35
CA VAL A 7 13.98 -5.20 4.48
C VAL A 7 15.01 -4.87 5.57
N ASP A 8 14.96 -3.67 6.13
CA ASP A 8 15.76 -3.31 7.30
C ASP A 8 15.21 -4.04 8.53
N SER A 9 15.93 -5.06 9.00
CA SER A 9 15.53 -5.88 10.14
C SER A 9 15.41 -5.06 11.43
N SER A 10 16.17 -3.97 11.56
CA SER A 10 16.12 -3.11 12.75
C SER A 10 14.79 -2.38 12.87
N GLN A 11 14.17 -2.00 11.75
CA GLN A 11 12.85 -1.38 11.71
C GLN A 11 11.76 -2.35 12.17
N PHE A 12 11.89 -3.64 11.82
CA PHE A 12 10.95 -4.68 12.22
C PHE A 12 11.03 -5.01 13.70
N GLU A 13 12.24 -5.11 14.26
CA GLU A 13 12.43 -5.30 15.70
C GLU A 13 11.87 -4.12 16.52
N ALA A 14 12.11 -2.89 16.06
CA ALA A 14 11.53 -1.70 16.70
C ALA A 14 9.99 -1.73 16.66
N TYR A 15 9.42 -2.10 15.51
CA TYR A 15 7.97 -2.22 15.35
C TYR A 15 7.37 -3.28 16.26
N GLN A 16 7.98 -4.47 16.32
CA GLN A 16 7.56 -5.53 17.22
C GLN A 16 7.58 -5.07 18.69
N ARG A 17 8.67 -4.44 19.14
CA ARG A 17 8.77 -3.91 20.51
C ARG A 17 7.70 -2.86 20.81
N ASN A 18 7.34 -2.02 19.84
CA ASN A 18 6.28 -1.03 20.01
C ASN A 18 4.89 -1.67 20.12
N ILE A 19 4.63 -2.73 19.34
CA ILE A 19 3.39 -3.50 19.44
C ILE A 19 3.27 -4.16 20.82
N GLU A 20 4.35 -4.78 21.32
CA GLU A 20 4.39 -5.44 22.62
C GLU A 20 4.10 -4.48 23.79
N ARG A 21 4.46 -3.19 23.65
CA ARG A 21 4.19 -2.14 24.64
C ARG A 21 2.74 -1.67 24.68
N LEU A 22 1.94 -1.99 23.67
CA LEU A 22 0.54 -1.58 23.54
C LEU A 22 -0.40 -2.79 23.42
N PRO A 23 -0.44 -3.68 24.45
CA PRO A 23 -1.29 -4.86 24.40
C PRO A 23 -2.76 -4.43 24.22
N ASN A 24 -3.45 -5.07 23.29
CA ASN A 24 -4.87 -4.83 22.93
C ASN A 24 -5.19 -3.50 22.22
N VAL A 25 -4.23 -2.59 22.02
CA VAL A 25 -4.46 -1.29 21.37
C VAL A 25 -3.69 -1.15 20.06
N ALA A 26 -2.51 -1.77 19.96
CA ALA A 26 -1.67 -1.71 18.76
C ALA A 26 -2.41 -2.08 17.47
N GLU A 27 -3.15 -3.20 17.48
CA GLU A 27 -3.89 -3.67 16.30
C GLU A 27 -4.92 -2.64 15.81
N LYS A 28 -5.65 -2.02 16.73
CA LYS A 28 -6.63 -0.97 16.39
C LYS A 28 -5.94 0.21 15.71
N ILE A 29 -4.82 0.68 16.27
CA ILE A 29 -4.04 1.79 15.71
C ILE A 29 -3.53 1.45 14.32
N ILE A 30 -2.95 0.25 14.15
CA ILE A 30 -2.44 -0.20 12.86
C ILE A 30 -3.56 -0.24 11.82
N ASN A 31 -4.71 -0.84 12.15
CA ASN A 31 -5.85 -0.89 11.24
C ASN A 31 -6.39 0.50 10.88
N GLU A 32 -6.44 1.42 11.84
CA GLU A 32 -6.84 2.80 11.57
C GLU A 32 -5.86 3.52 10.65
N GLU A 33 -4.55 3.36 10.88
CA GLU A 33 -3.50 4.04 10.12
C GLU A 33 -3.38 3.44 8.70
N LEU A 34 -3.50 2.11 8.57
CA LEU A 34 -3.61 1.40 7.30
C LEU A 34 -4.74 2.00 6.44
N LYS A 35 -5.90 2.28 7.07
CA LYS A 35 -7.07 2.85 6.39
C LYS A 35 -6.89 4.33 6.06
N LYS A 36 -6.45 5.14 7.02
CA LYS A 36 -6.47 6.61 6.95
C LYS A 36 -5.30 7.18 6.15
N LYS A 37 -4.09 6.62 6.31
CA LYS A 37 -2.88 7.16 5.67
C LYS A 37 -2.28 6.22 4.62
N ILE A 38 -2.05 4.96 4.97
CA ILE A 38 -1.31 4.04 4.09
C ILE A 38 -2.09 3.75 2.80
N SER A 39 -3.39 3.47 2.91
CA SER A 39 -4.25 3.19 1.76
C SER A 39 -4.26 4.33 0.73
N PRO A 40 -4.46 5.62 1.08
CA PRO A 40 -4.29 6.73 0.14
C PRO A 40 -2.89 6.85 -0.48
N ILE A 41 -1.82 6.63 0.29
CA ILE A 41 -0.42 6.70 -0.19
C ILE A 41 -0.20 5.66 -1.29
N MET A 42 -0.50 4.40 -0.99
CA MET A 42 -0.31 3.29 -1.93
C MET A 42 -1.20 3.44 -3.17
N GLN A 43 -2.47 3.85 -2.99
CA GLN A 43 -3.36 4.14 -4.13
C GLN A 43 -2.77 5.19 -5.05
N LYS A 44 -2.22 6.29 -4.51
CA LYS A 44 -1.61 7.36 -5.31
C LYS A 44 -0.37 6.87 -6.05
N SER A 45 0.47 6.07 -5.39
CA SER A 45 1.66 5.49 -6.01
C SER A 45 1.29 4.60 -7.21
N ILE A 46 0.37 3.65 -7.03
CA ILE A 46 -0.14 2.79 -8.10
C ILE A 46 -0.72 3.61 -9.25
N LEU A 47 -1.60 4.57 -8.95
CA LEU A 47 -2.21 5.44 -9.98
C LEU A 47 -1.14 6.17 -10.80
N GLY A 48 -0.05 6.60 -10.17
CA GLY A 48 1.07 7.27 -10.83
C GLY A 48 1.76 6.42 -11.90
N LEU A 49 1.70 5.09 -11.78
CA LEU A 49 2.34 4.12 -12.66
C LEU A 49 1.41 3.57 -13.76
N ILE A 50 0.09 3.76 -13.64
CA ILE A 50 -0.85 3.32 -14.68
C ILE A 50 -0.56 4.03 -16.01
N PRO A 51 -0.47 3.31 -17.15
CA PRO A 51 -0.23 3.92 -18.45
C PRO A 51 -1.46 4.70 -18.95
N ILE A 52 -1.21 5.77 -19.70
CA ILE A 52 -2.24 6.54 -20.43
C ILE A 52 -2.10 6.24 -21.91
N SER A 53 -3.22 5.88 -22.56
CA SER A 53 -3.30 5.73 -24.01
C SER A 53 -3.52 7.07 -24.70
N ASP A 54 -3.09 7.23 -25.95
CA ASP A 54 -3.29 8.46 -26.75
C ASP A 54 -4.76 8.74 -27.17
N ARG A 55 -5.71 7.92 -26.71
CA ARG A 55 -7.14 8.12 -27.00
C ARG A 55 -7.71 9.26 -26.15
N LYS A 56 -8.47 10.16 -26.78
CA LYS A 56 -9.22 11.23 -26.09
C LYS A 56 -10.41 10.65 -25.30
N LYS A 57 -10.15 10.13 -24.10
CA LYS A 57 -11.16 9.59 -23.17
C LYS A 57 -10.70 9.77 -21.71
N PRO A 58 -11.59 9.67 -20.72
CA PRO A 58 -11.17 9.62 -19.31
C PRO A 58 -10.25 8.43 -19.04
N HIS A 59 -9.13 8.66 -18.34
CA HIS A 59 -8.13 7.64 -18.03
C HIS A 59 -8.20 7.16 -16.57
N ALA A 60 -7.90 5.88 -16.35
CA ALA A 60 -7.88 5.28 -15.02
C ALA A 60 -6.86 5.94 -14.08
N LYS A 61 -5.69 6.33 -14.61
CA LYS A 61 -4.64 7.09 -13.89
C LYS A 61 -5.15 8.36 -13.23
N LEU A 62 -6.02 9.09 -13.93
CA LEU A 62 -6.56 10.38 -13.49
C LEU A 62 -7.86 10.23 -12.67
N SER A 63 -8.29 9.01 -12.44
CA SER A 63 -9.51 8.68 -11.70
C SER A 63 -9.14 7.99 -10.38
N LYS A 64 -10.08 7.95 -9.42
CA LYS A 64 -9.96 7.08 -8.23
C LYS A 64 -10.22 5.61 -8.61
N SER A 65 -9.36 5.04 -9.46
CA SER A 65 -9.57 3.72 -10.08
C SER A 65 -9.22 2.54 -9.19
N ILE A 66 -8.34 2.76 -8.21
CA ILE A 66 -7.99 1.81 -7.16
C ILE A 66 -8.84 2.08 -5.92
N GLN A 67 -9.10 1.03 -5.14
CA GLN A 67 -9.72 1.09 -3.82
C GLN A 67 -8.90 0.23 -2.85
N GLY A 68 -8.83 0.68 -1.60
CA GLY A 68 -8.29 -0.10 -0.49
C GLY A 68 -9.40 -0.61 0.43
N THR A 69 -9.28 -1.85 0.89
CA THR A 69 -10.20 -2.46 1.86
C THR A 69 -9.43 -3.18 2.96
N LEU A 70 -9.93 -3.12 4.18
CA LEU A 70 -9.43 -3.87 5.33
C LEU A 70 -10.52 -4.84 5.78
N LYS A 71 -10.64 -5.97 5.07
CA LYS A 71 -11.60 -7.02 5.46
C LYS A 71 -11.03 -7.99 6.50
N GLU A 72 -9.71 -8.01 6.60
CA GLU A 72 -8.92 -8.84 7.49
C GLU A 72 -8.06 -7.91 8.34
N ASN A 73 -7.82 -8.29 9.60
CA ASN A 73 -7.02 -7.49 10.51
C ASN A 73 -5.57 -7.44 10.04
N LEU A 74 -4.94 -6.27 10.19
CA LEU A 74 -3.55 -5.99 9.80
C LEU A 74 -3.28 -6.13 8.29
N THR A 75 -4.33 -6.24 7.48
CA THR A 75 -4.22 -6.45 6.03
C THR A 75 -4.91 -5.33 5.28
N LEU A 76 -4.14 -4.63 4.45
CA LEU A 76 -4.67 -3.70 3.45
C LEU A 76 -4.68 -4.38 2.08
N THR A 77 -5.87 -4.61 1.54
CA THR A 77 -6.04 -5.11 0.17
C THR A 77 -6.29 -3.95 -0.78
N LEU A 78 -5.44 -3.80 -1.79
CA LEU A 78 -5.61 -2.83 -2.88
C LEU A 78 -6.07 -3.53 -4.15
N LYS A 79 -7.12 -3.02 -4.78
CA LYS A 79 -7.63 -3.57 -6.04
C LYS A 79 -8.27 -2.51 -6.92
N PRO A 80 -8.34 -2.73 -8.24
CA PRO A 80 -9.19 -1.92 -9.09
C PRO A 80 -10.65 -1.96 -8.63
N LYS A 81 -11.37 -0.85 -8.80
CA LYS A 81 -12.84 -0.86 -8.70
C LYS A 81 -13.43 -1.65 -9.87
N ALA A 82 -14.66 -2.15 -9.73
CA ALA A 82 -15.30 -3.01 -10.73
C ALA A 82 -15.22 -2.47 -12.17
N LYS A 83 -15.52 -1.17 -12.37
CA LYS A 83 -15.42 -0.52 -13.70
C LYS A 83 -14.00 -0.43 -14.29
N TYR A 84 -12.96 -0.66 -13.48
CA TYR A 84 -11.56 -0.67 -13.86
C TYR A 84 -10.92 -2.07 -13.74
N ALA A 85 -11.73 -3.13 -13.60
CA ALA A 85 -11.22 -4.50 -13.51
C ALA A 85 -10.35 -4.91 -14.71
N TYR A 86 -10.55 -4.26 -15.87
CA TYR A 86 -9.73 -4.44 -17.06
C TYR A 86 -8.25 -4.08 -16.85
N LEU A 87 -7.88 -3.37 -15.77
CA LEU A 87 -6.50 -3.04 -15.46
C LEU A 87 -5.61 -4.27 -15.23
N VAL A 88 -6.19 -5.44 -14.92
CA VAL A 88 -5.44 -6.71 -14.82
C VAL A 88 -4.73 -7.07 -16.13
N PHE A 89 -5.31 -6.71 -17.28
CA PHE A 89 -4.77 -7.05 -18.59
C PHE A 89 -3.44 -6.32 -18.88
N PRO A 90 -3.36 -4.97 -18.79
CA PRO A 90 -2.08 -4.29 -18.94
C PRO A 90 -1.11 -4.54 -17.77
N ASP A 91 -1.61 -4.73 -16.54
CA ASP A 91 -0.75 -4.96 -15.37
C ASP A 91 0.04 -6.28 -15.50
N LEU A 92 -0.67 -7.37 -15.81
CA LEU A 92 -0.12 -8.73 -15.84
C LEU A 92 0.11 -9.28 -17.25
N ALA A 93 -0.09 -8.46 -18.28
CA ALA A 93 -0.05 -8.88 -19.70
C ALA A 93 -0.93 -10.11 -20.01
N VAL A 94 -2.14 -10.14 -19.46
CA VAL A 94 -3.11 -11.23 -19.67
C VAL A 94 -3.96 -10.98 -20.93
N GLY A 95 -4.12 -11.99 -21.79
CA GLY A 95 -4.99 -11.97 -22.96
C GLY A 95 -4.27 -11.52 -24.24
N ASN A 96 -3.74 -12.48 -25.01
CA ASN A 96 -2.70 -12.17 -26.00
C ASN A 96 -3.20 -12.36 -27.44
N SER A 97 -3.40 -11.26 -28.16
CA SER A 97 -3.15 -11.20 -29.60
C SER A 97 -1.74 -10.66 -29.91
N LYS A 98 -1.13 -9.90 -28.99
CA LYS A 98 0.21 -9.29 -29.12
C LYS A 98 1.00 -9.60 -27.85
N LYS A 99 2.22 -10.13 -28.00
CA LYS A 99 3.12 -10.55 -26.91
C LYS A 99 3.68 -9.35 -26.15
N ASN A 100 2.84 -8.67 -25.35
CA ASN A 100 3.26 -7.55 -24.54
C ASN A 100 3.89 -8.04 -23.22
N SER A 101 4.82 -7.25 -22.67
CA SER A 101 5.36 -7.47 -21.32
C SER A 101 4.41 -6.88 -20.27
N PRO A 102 4.38 -7.45 -19.04
CA PRO A 102 3.57 -6.91 -17.95
C PRO A 102 4.13 -5.57 -17.45
N GLU A 103 3.24 -4.64 -17.12
CA GLU A 103 3.61 -3.32 -16.58
C GLU A 103 3.85 -3.35 -15.06
N LEU A 104 3.20 -4.29 -14.35
CA LEU A 104 3.34 -4.52 -12.91
C LEU A 104 3.16 -3.26 -12.05
N PHE A 105 2.32 -2.32 -12.47
CA PHE A 105 2.11 -1.05 -11.77
C PHE A 105 1.45 -1.23 -10.40
N MET A 106 0.73 -2.34 -10.17
CA MET A 106 0.18 -2.68 -8.85
C MET A 106 1.31 -3.02 -7.88
N GLU A 107 2.15 -4.00 -8.23
CA GLU A 107 3.28 -4.47 -7.42
C GLU A 107 4.30 -3.34 -7.19
N HIS A 108 4.79 -2.72 -8.27
CA HIS A 108 5.75 -1.62 -8.20
C HIS A 108 5.21 -0.42 -7.40
N GLY A 109 3.91 -0.16 -7.48
CA GLY A 109 3.28 0.93 -6.75
C GLY A 109 3.26 0.70 -5.24
N VAL A 110 3.05 -0.53 -4.80
CA VAL A 110 3.13 -0.93 -3.39
C VAL A 110 4.57 -0.89 -2.92
N ASP A 111 5.47 -1.57 -3.62
CA ASP A 111 6.89 -1.70 -3.25
C ASP A 111 7.57 -0.35 -3.04
N ARG A 112 7.25 0.63 -3.90
CA ARG A 112 7.76 1.99 -3.81
C ARG A 112 7.47 2.67 -2.47
N GLU A 113 6.35 2.36 -1.84
CA GLU A 113 5.88 3.03 -0.62
C GLU A 113 5.94 2.13 0.62
N THR A 114 6.40 0.88 0.50
CA THR A 114 6.44 -0.09 1.62
C THR A 114 7.22 0.44 2.82
N ASN A 115 8.48 0.87 2.63
CA ASN A 115 9.32 1.34 3.75
C ASN A 115 8.71 2.56 4.45
N LYS A 116 8.27 3.54 3.68
CA LYS A 116 7.58 4.72 4.21
C LYS A 116 6.31 4.35 4.97
N SER A 117 5.57 3.34 4.49
CA SER A 117 4.36 2.88 5.17
C SER A 117 4.68 2.24 6.51
N VAL A 118 5.76 1.46 6.60
CA VAL A 118 6.24 0.88 7.86
C VAL A 118 6.67 1.98 8.84
N GLU A 119 7.38 3.01 8.37
CA GLU A 119 7.77 4.17 9.19
C GLU A 119 6.56 4.92 9.74
N GLU A 120 5.53 5.12 8.91
CA GLU A 120 4.26 5.76 9.30
C GLU A 120 3.52 4.96 10.38
N LEU A 121 3.43 3.63 10.22
CA LEU A 121 2.84 2.74 11.22
C LEU A 121 3.63 2.76 12.54
N ASN A 122 4.97 2.72 12.46
CA ASN A 122 5.86 2.83 13.61
C ASN A 122 5.63 4.15 14.37
N ARG A 123 5.55 5.26 13.64
CA ARG A 123 5.32 6.58 14.21
C ARG A 123 3.99 6.63 14.96
N ALA A 124 2.91 6.10 14.37
CA ALA A 124 1.59 6.06 15.02
C ALA A 124 1.60 5.29 16.34
N LEU A 125 2.32 4.16 16.41
CA LEU A 125 2.48 3.40 17.66
C LEU A 125 3.30 4.17 18.70
N ILE A 126 4.40 4.83 18.30
CA ILE A 126 5.23 5.64 19.21
C ILE A 126 4.43 6.81 19.78
N GLU A 127 3.63 7.49 18.95
CA GLU A 127 2.75 8.56 19.40
C GLU A 127 1.77 8.09 20.48
N GLU A 128 1.22 6.88 20.34
CA GLU A 128 0.34 6.31 21.36
C GLU A 128 1.09 5.88 22.62
N ILE A 129 2.27 5.25 22.48
CA ILE A 129 3.13 4.91 23.61
C ILE A 129 3.43 6.15 24.45
N ASN A 130 3.79 7.26 23.80
CA ASN A 130 4.10 8.50 24.51
C ASN A 130 2.87 9.08 25.23
N LYS A 131 1.67 8.96 24.65
CA LYS A 131 0.42 9.40 25.30
C LYS A 131 0.02 8.54 26.50
N THR A 132 0.26 7.22 26.42
CA THR A 132 -0.23 6.25 27.40
C THR A 132 0.77 5.95 28.52
N LEU A 133 2.07 5.93 28.21
CA LEU A 133 3.15 5.56 29.13
C LEU A 133 4.10 6.73 29.45
N GLY A 134 4.10 7.79 28.64
CA GLY A 134 4.95 8.97 28.80
C GLY A 134 4.29 10.17 29.50
N GLY A 135 3.03 10.04 29.92
CA GLY A 135 2.31 11.09 30.66
C GLY A 135 2.66 11.09 32.14
N ASN A 136 3.67 11.88 32.51
CA ASN A 136 3.80 12.52 33.82
C ASN A 136 3.59 14.03 33.65
#